data_AF-A0A9E2RM35-F1
#
_entry.id   AF-A0A9E2RM35-F1
#
_cell.length_a   1.000
_cell.length_b   1.000
_cell.length_c   1.000
_cell.angle_alpha   90.00
_cell.angle_beta   90.00
_cell.angle_gamma   90.00
#
_symmetry.space_group_name_H-M   'P 1'
#
loop_
_entity.id
_entity.type
_entity.pdbx_description
1 polymer ?
#
loop_
_entity_poly.entity_id
_entity_poly.type
_entity_poly.pdbx_seq_one_letter_code
_entity_poly.pdbx_strand_id
1 'polypeptide(L)'
;LTRMITAGLYNNTTLRQGGRHWIIKGRARKVTKELSPIVDIIHTKDGPEERTQYRTIESYVPEIRSWDLTEGPTFGNYVVVEC
;
A
#
# COMPACT_ATOMS: atom_id res chain seq x y z
N LEU A 1 16.65 5.35 -6.19
CA LEU A 1 15.82 4.86 -5.06
C LEU A 1 15.45 5.97 -4.06
N THR A 2 16.36 6.87 -3.69
CA THR A 2 16.16 7.89 -2.64
C THR A 2 14.96 8.82 -2.88
N ARG A 3 14.59 9.11 -4.14
CA ARG A 3 13.45 9.98 -4.50
C ARG A 3 12.07 9.39 -4.21
N MET A 4 11.93 8.06 -4.13
CA MET A 4 10.65 7.40 -3.82
C MET A 4 10.39 7.35 -2.30
N ILE A 5 11.48 7.27 -1.52
CA ILE A 5 11.45 7.29 -0.04
C ILE A 5 11.09 8.69 0.46
N THR A 6 11.48 9.75 -0.27
CA THR A 6 11.16 11.14 0.11
C THR A 6 9.66 11.45 0.02
N ALA A 7 8.90 10.78 -0.85
CA ALA A 7 7.45 10.99 -0.91
C ALA A 7 6.69 10.40 0.30
N GLY A 8 7.24 9.38 0.96
CA GLY A 8 6.62 8.69 2.09
C GLY A 8 6.80 9.36 3.46
N LEU A 9 7.64 10.39 3.57
CA LEU A 9 8.01 11.04 4.83
C LEU A 9 7.48 12.47 4.99
N TYR A 10 6.83 13.05 3.97
CA TYR A 10 6.56 14.50 3.91
C TYR A 10 5.13 14.97 4.22
N ASN A 11 4.13 14.10 4.37
CA ASN A 11 2.74 14.53 4.57
C ASN A 11 2.24 14.24 5.98
N ASN A 12 2.98 14.69 7.01
CA ASN A 12 2.37 14.88 8.33
C ASN A 12 1.73 16.26 8.33
N THR A 13 0.41 16.32 8.33
CA THR A 13 -0.34 17.59 8.37
C THR A 13 -1.19 17.59 9.62
N THR A 14 -1.08 18.66 10.41
CA THR A 14 -2.07 18.95 11.45
C THR A 14 -3.21 19.73 10.81
N LEU A 15 -4.44 19.25 10.98
CA LEU A 15 -5.64 19.91 10.48
C LEU A 15 -6.48 20.35 11.68
N ARG A 16 -6.72 21.66 11.79
CA ARG A 16 -7.62 22.22 12.79
C ARG A 16 -8.82 22.85 12.10
N GLN A 17 -10.00 22.24 12.25
CA GLN A 17 -11.23 22.70 11.59
C GLN A 17 -12.45 22.37 12.47
N GLY A 18 -13.38 23.33 12.60
CA GLY A 18 -14.64 23.11 13.31
C GLY A 18 -14.46 22.71 14.79
N GLY A 19 -13.44 23.25 15.47
CA GLY A 19 -13.12 22.90 16.85
C GLY A 19 -12.42 21.55 17.03
N ARG A 20 -12.24 20.77 15.95
CA ARG A 20 -11.46 19.53 15.97
C ARG A 20 -10.02 19.74 15.55
N HIS A 21 -9.15 18.90 16.06
CA HIS A 21 -7.73 18.87 15.75
C HIS A 21 -7.33 17.45 15.34
N TRP A 22 -6.69 17.31 14.18
CA TRP A 22 -6.29 16.02 13.64
C TRP A 22 -4.82 16.02 13.28
N ILE A 23 -4.14 14.89 13.47
CA ILE A 23 -2.90 14.58 12.75
C ILE A 23 -3.27 13.68 11.57
N ILE A 24 -2.84 14.05 10.38
CA ILE A 24 -3.02 13.30 9.14
C ILE A 24 -1.66 12.87 8.63
N LYS A 25 -1.54 11.61 8.23
CA LYS A 25 -0.33 11.01 7.67
C LYS A 25 -0.64 10.22 6.40
N GLY A 26 0.01 10.59 5.30
CA GLY A 26 0.05 9.77 4.10
C GLY A 26 0.98 8.57 4.26
N ARG A 27 0.56 7.41 3.78
CA ARG A 27 1.38 6.19 3.70
C ARG A 27 1.07 5.45 2.39
N ALA A 28 2.00 4.65 1.90
CA ALA A 28 1.72 3.61 0.93
C ALA A 28 1.85 2.24 1.60
N ARG A 29 0.84 1.38 1.46
CA ARG A 29 0.89 -0.02 1.88
C ARG A 29 1.31 -0.88 0.69
N LYS A 30 2.40 -1.64 0.86
CA LYS A 30 2.79 -2.65 -0.11
C LYS A 30 1.81 -3.81 -0.05
N VAL A 31 1.30 -4.20 -1.21
CA VAL A 31 0.42 -5.35 -1.40
C VAL A 31 1.05 -6.28 -2.43
N THR A 32 1.24 -7.54 -2.04
CA THR A 32 1.72 -8.59 -2.93
C THR A 32 0.57 -9.54 -3.21
N LYS A 33 0.30 -9.80 -4.48
CA LYS A 33 -0.71 -10.74 -4.94
C LYS A 33 -0.07 -11.81 -5.79
N GLU A 34 -0.26 -13.06 -5.40
CA GLU A 34 0.08 -14.22 -6.22
C GLU A 34 -0.96 -14.36 -7.33
N LEU A 35 -0.51 -14.58 -8.56
CA LEU A 35 -1.38 -14.87 -9.70
C LEU A 35 -1.33 -16.36 -10.01
N SER A 36 -2.38 -16.83 -10.67
CA SER A 36 -2.38 -18.17 -11.26
C SER A 36 -1.12 -18.36 -12.14
N PRO A 37 -0.41 -19.49 -11.97
CA PRO A 37 0.77 -19.80 -12.76
C PRO A 37 0.38 -20.04 -14.22
N ILE A 38 1.33 -19.80 -15.13
CA ILE A 38 1.20 -20.09 -16.55
C ILE A 38 1.96 -21.38 -16.84
N VAL A 39 1.37 -22.28 -17.60
CA VAL A 39 2.07 -23.47 -18.11
C VAL A 39 2.41 -23.20 -19.58
N ASP A 40 3.71 -23.14 -19.87
CA ASP A 40 4.22 -23.04 -21.23
C ASP A 40 4.70 -24.41 -21.71
N ILE A 41 4.37 -24.77 -22.95
CA ILE A 41 4.92 -25.96 -23.61
C ILE A 41 6.10 -25.51 -24.47
N ILE A 42 7.30 -25.90 -24.06
CA ILE A 42 8.54 -25.58 -24.77
C ILE A 42 8.94 -26.81 -25.58
N HIS A 43 9.21 -26.63 -26.88
CA HIS A 43 9.69 -27.72 -27.73
C HIS A 43 11.22 -27.80 -27.61
N THR A 44 11.72 -28.84 -26.94
CA THR A 44 13.15 -29.15 -26.85
C THR A 44 13.53 -30.20 -27.90
N LYS A 45 14.82 -30.57 -27.94
CA LYS A 45 15.30 -31.62 -28.85
C LYS A 45 14.79 -33.01 -28.48
N ASP A 46 14.38 -33.19 -27.22
CA ASP A 46 13.95 -34.45 -26.64
C ASP A 46 12.42 -34.60 -26.57
N GLY A 47 11.67 -33.52 -26.89
CA GLY A 47 10.21 -33.50 -26.93
C GLY A 47 9.61 -32.19 -26.41
N PRO A 48 8.27 -32.10 -26.33
CA PRO A 48 7.60 -31.02 -25.61
C PRO A 48 7.81 -31.18 -24.10
N GLU A 49 8.33 -30.14 -23.46
CA GLU A 49 8.49 -30.03 -22.00
C GLU A 49 7.54 -28.97 -21.44
N GLU A 50 6.83 -29.30 -20.37
CA GLU A 50 6.00 -28.34 -19.64
C GLU A 50 6.87 -27.52 -18.68
N ARG A 51 6.77 -26.19 -18.78
CA ARG A 51 7.39 -25.25 -17.85
C ARG A 51 6.32 -24.41 -17.16
N THR A 52 6.22 -24.57 -15.85
CA THR A 52 5.34 -23.73 -15.02
C THR A 52 6.04 -22.44 -14.61
N GLN A 53 5.44 -21.30 -14.94
CA GLN A 53 5.87 -19.98 -14.52
C GLN A 53 4.98 -19.45 -13.39
N TYR A 54 5.56 -19.26 -12.21
CA TYR A 54 4.89 -18.59 -11.09
C TYR A 54 4.99 -17.08 -11.25
N ARG A 55 3.92 -16.36 -10.92
CA ARG A 55 3.84 -14.92 -11.10
C ARG A 55 3.31 -14.24 -9.85
N THR A 56 3.95 -13.14 -9.47
CA THR A 56 3.53 -12.26 -8.38
C THR A 56 3.45 -10.82 -8.89
N ILE A 57 2.40 -10.11 -8.48
CA ILE A 57 2.28 -8.67 -8.67
C ILE A 57 2.53 -8.00 -7.33
N GLU A 58 3.46 -7.05 -7.31
CA GLU A 58 3.62 -6.10 -6.22
C GLU A 58 2.98 -4.77 -6.60
N SER A 59 2.17 -4.23 -5.69
CA SER A 59 1.52 -2.93 -5.85
C SER A 59 1.64 -2.13 -4.57
N TYR A 60 1.50 -0.81 -4.67
CA TYR A 60 1.48 0.11 -3.54
C TYR A 60 0.12 0.81 -3.52
N VAL A 61 -0.66 0.53 -2.48
CA VAL A 61 -1.97 1.17 -2.26
C VAL A 61 -1.76 2.40 -1.38
N PRO A 62 -2.17 3.60 -1.83
CA PRO A 62 -2.11 4.79 -1.00
C PRO A 62 -3.13 4.69 0.16
N GLU A 63 -2.71 5.13 1.34
CA GLU A 63 -3.51 5.20 2.55
C GLU A 63 -3.36 6.58 3.19
N ILE A 64 -4.49 7.14 3.63
CA ILE A 64 -4.50 8.29 4.53
C ILE A 64 -4.85 7.77 5.92
N ARG A 65 -3.99 8.10 6.89
CA ARG A 65 -4.18 7.75 8.30
C ARG A 65 -4.40 9.02 9.09
N SER A 66 -5.39 9.02 9.97
CA SER A 66 -5.66 10.19 10.81
C SER A 66 -5.91 9.81 12.26
N TRP A 67 -5.49 10.71 13.16
CA TRP A 67 -5.70 10.61 14.60
C TRP A 67 -6.40 11.86 15.08
N ASP A 68 -7.46 11.70 15.85
CA ASP A 68 -8.12 12.81 16.53
C ASP A 68 -7.29 13.22 17.75
N LEU A 69 -6.90 14.49 17.79
CA LEU A 69 -6.22 15.13 18.93
C LEU A 69 -7.14 16.07 19.70
N THR A 70 -8.43 16.11 19.36
CA THR A 70 -9.41 16.92 20.07
C THR A 70 -9.62 16.33 21.45
N GLU A 71 -9.39 17.12 22.50
CA GLU A 71 -9.70 16.70 23.87
C GLU A 71 -11.20 16.36 23.98
N GLY A 72 -11.50 15.15 24.48
CA GLY A 72 -12.85 14.67 24.64
C GLY A 72 -13.01 13.19 24.30
N PRO A 73 -14.25 12.71 24.14
CA PRO A 73 -14.56 11.29 23.98
C PRO A 73 -13.95 10.64 22.72
N THR A 74 -13.60 11.43 21.72
CA THR A 74 -13.01 10.95 20.46
C THR A 74 -11.50 11.08 20.41
N PHE A 75 -10.85 11.59 21.46
CA PHE A 75 -9.40 11.71 21.52
C PHE A 75 -8.71 10.36 21.27
N GLY A 76 -7.73 10.37 20.38
CA GLY A 76 -6.98 9.17 20.00
C GLY A 76 -7.68 8.28 18.97
N ASN A 77 -8.91 8.61 18.55
CA ASN A 77 -9.59 7.85 17.50
C ASN A 77 -8.76 7.81 16.23
N TYR A 78 -8.57 6.59 15.72
CA TYR A 78 -7.74 6.31 14.56
C TYR A 78 -8.60 5.91 13.37
N VAL A 79 -8.42 6.61 12.26
CA VAL A 79 -9.16 6.36 11.01
C VAL A 79 -8.18 6.09 9.89
N VAL A 80 -8.44 5.03 9.12
CA VAL A 80 -7.71 4.69 7.89
C VAL A 80 -8.66 4.85 6.72
N VAL A 81 -8.25 5.62 5.73
CA VAL A 81 -8.93 5.75 4.44
C VAL A 81 -8.00 5.13 3.40
N GLU A 82 -8.47 4.04 2.79
CA GLU A 82 -7.84 3.47 1.59
C GLU A 82 -8.31 4.28 0.38
N CYS A 83 -7.38 4.65 -0.50
CA CYS A 83 -7.64 5.49 -1.67
C CYS A 83 -7.57 4.69 -2.97
#